data_AF-A0A9W4IS99-F1
#
_entry.id   AF-A0A9W4IS99-F1
#
_cell.length_a   1.000
_cell.length_b   1.000
_cell.length_c   1.000
_cell.angle_alpha   90.00
_cell.angle_beta   90.00
_cell.angle_gamma   90.00
#
_symmetry.space_group_name_H-M   'P 1'
#
loop_
_entity.id
_entity.type
_entity.pdbx_description
1 polymer ?
#
loop_
_entity_poly.entity_id
_entity_poly.type
_entity_poly.pdbx_seq_one_letter_code
_entity_poly.pdbx_strand_id
1 'polypeptide(L)'
;MLQAGMNPDELLIENYFGEVDGSLLTASQHASVASRCASFRGQTRTKKADISWIPTKMPNGRSRKWPTLVGEVTCSERHTKLKEEIEFWINKSDSSVNAPITISVLRDKIMVESWKGNDNMPPSPNQKIKIVRNPHPGCPRVNGS
;
A
#
# COMPACT_ATOMS: atom_id res chain seq x y z
N MET A 1 -0.82 24.53 -1.65
CA MET A 1 -0.89 25.01 -3.05
C MET A 1 -0.82 23.77 -3.93
N LEU A 2 -1.97 23.24 -4.37
CA LEU A 2 -2.03 21.96 -5.11
C LEU A 2 -1.56 22.18 -6.55
N GLN A 3 -0.59 21.40 -7.03
CA GLN A 3 -0.08 21.49 -8.40
C GLN A 3 -1.06 20.80 -9.37
N ALA A 4 -1.47 21.55 -10.39
CA ALA A 4 -2.31 21.05 -11.48
C ALA A 4 -1.53 20.03 -12.33
N GLY A 5 -2.08 18.83 -12.51
CA GLY A 5 -1.53 17.80 -13.42
C GLY A 5 -1.46 16.38 -12.85
N MET A 6 -1.72 16.18 -11.55
CA MET A 6 -1.78 14.83 -10.96
C MET A 6 -3.09 14.12 -11.26
N ASN A 7 -3.00 12.81 -11.51
CA ASN A 7 -4.17 11.95 -11.67
C ASN A 7 -4.96 11.91 -10.34
N PRO A 8 -6.31 11.91 -10.33
CA PRO A 8 -7.12 11.73 -9.12
C PRO A 8 -6.70 10.52 -8.26
N ASP A 9 -6.17 9.45 -8.85
CA ASP A 9 -5.64 8.29 -8.12
C ASP A 9 -4.34 8.59 -7.35
N GLU A 10 -3.51 9.51 -7.85
CA GLU A 10 -2.28 9.97 -7.19
C GLU A 10 -2.59 10.95 -6.05
N LEU A 11 -3.63 11.78 -6.22
CA LEU A 11 -4.14 12.68 -5.19
C LEU A 11 -4.66 11.92 -3.96
N LEU A 12 -5.23 10.71 -4.15
CA LEU A 12 -5.68 9.88 -3.03
C LEU A 12 -4.50 9.33 -2.21
N ILE A 13 -3.40 8.98 -2.85
CA ILE A 13 -2.21 8.47 -2.17
C ILE A 13 -1.51 9.61 -1.40
N GLU A 14 -1.35 10.78 -2.02
CA GLU A 14 -0.78 11.96 -1.34
C GLU A 14 -1.63 12.44 -0.16
N ASN A 15 -2.94 12.62 -0.36
CA ASN A 15 -3.79 13.27 0.65
C ASN A 15 -4.16 12.36 1.85
N TYR A 16 -4.06 11.03 1.74
CA TYR A 16 -4.45 10.12 2.84
C TYR A 16 -3.27 9.42 3.54
N PHE A 17 -2.10 9.34 2.90
CA PHE A 17 -0.93 8.64 3.44
C PHE A 17 0.29 9.55 3.61
N GLY A 18 0.29 10.77 3.05
CA GLY A 18 1.44 11.69 3.10
C GLY A 18 1.77 12.28 4.48
N GLU A 19 0.90 12.16 5.48
CA GLU A 19 1.08 12.87 6.76
C GLU A 19 1.87 12.08 7.83
N VAL A 20 2.25 10.80 7.59
CA VAL A 20 2.77 9.95 8.68
C VAL A 20 4.05 9.15 8.39
N ASP A 21 4.58 9.10 7.16
CA ASP A 21 5.85 8.41 6.91
C ASP A 21 6.57 8.93 5.65
N GLY A 22 7.85 9.29 5.77
CA GLY A 22 8.65 9.83 4.67
C GLY A 22 8.86 8.87 3.50
N SER A 23 8.50 7.59 3.67
CA SER A 23 8.52 6.55 2.63
C SER A 23 7.44 6.75 1.55
N LEU A 24 6.31 7.35 1.90
CA LEU A 24 5.17 7.62 1.02
C LEU A 24 5.34 8.92 0.23
N LEU A 25 6.08 9.89 0.79
CA LEU A 25 6.50 11.10 0.07
C LEU A 25 7.34 10.77 -1.17
N THR A 26 8.17 9.73 -1.13
CA THR A 26 8.97 9.30 -2.30
C THR A 26 8.12 8.71 -3.42
N ALA A 27 6.98 8.08 -3.09
CA ALA A 27 6.02 7.61 -4.09
C ALA A 27 5.17 8.76 -4.68
N SER A 28 4.98 9.82 -3.89
CA SER A 28 4.26 11.05 -4.24
C SER A 28 5.10 11.98 -5.14
N GLN A 29 6.40 12.11 -4.87
CA GLN A 29 7.32 12.98 -5.63
C GLN A 29 7.54 12.54 -7.09
N HIS A 30 7.16 11.32 -7.44
CA HIS A 30 7.29 10.79 -8.79
C HIS A 30 5.95 10.23 -9.27
N ALA A 31 5.39 10.82 -10.34
CA ALA A 31 4.21 10.28 -11.01
C ALA A 31 4.32 8.76 -11.16
N SER A 32 3.32 8.02 -10.71
CA SER A 32 3.30 6.56 -10.61
C SER A 32 2.23 5.99 -11.53
N VAL A 33 2.51 4.83 -12.11
CA VAL A 33 1.55 4.15 -12.98
C VAL A 33 1.16 2.82 -12.35
N ALA A 34 -0.14 2.53 -12.40
CA ALA A 34 -0.66 1.23 -11.99
C ALA A 34 0.02 0.14 -12.84
N SER A 35 0.76 -0.74 -12.18
CA SER A 35 1.32 -1.93 -12.79
C SER A 35 0.34 -3.07 -12.57
N ARG A 36 -0.29 -3.56 -13.64
CA ARG A 36 -1.26 -4.67 -13.54
C ARG A 36 -0.60 -6.05 -13.38
N CYS A 37 0.74 -6.10 -13.31
CA CYS A 37 1.52 -7.32 -13.51
C CYS A 37 2.73 -7.47 -12.57
N ALA A 38 2.80 -6.77 -11.42
CA ALA A 38 3.86 -7.07 -10.45
C ALA A 38 3.72 -8.53 -9.99
N SER A 39 4.59 -9.37 -10.55
CA SER A 39 4.67 -10.78 -10.25
C SER A 39 6.11 -11.11 -9.91
N PHE A 40 6.28 -11.85 -8.83
CA PHE A 40 7.58 -12.33 -8.40
C PHE A 40 7.55 -13.85 -8.42
N ARG A 41 8.49 -14.42 -9.18
CA ARG A 41 8.75 -15.85 -9.22
C ARG A 41 9.87 -16.16 -8.24
N GLY A 42 9.50 -16.61 -7.04
CA GLY A 42 10.43 -17.17 -6.08
C GLY A 42 10.76 -18.63 -6.41
N GLN A 43 11.68 -19.23 -5.65
CA GLN A 43 12.08 -20.63 -5.84
C GLN A 43 10.93 -21.62 -5.61
N THR A 44 10.06 -21.34 -4.63
CA THR A 44 8.98 -22.25 -4.21
C THR A 44 7.58 -21.76 -4.56
N ARG A 45 7.41 -20.46 -4.85
CA ARG A 45 6.11 -19.83 -5.11
C ARG A 45 6.25 -18.69 -6.11
N THR A 46 5.28 -18.59 -7.03
CA THR A 46 5.05 -17.37 -7.81
C THR A 46 3.90 -16.60 -7.17
N LYS A 47 4.09 -15.31 -6.91
CA LYS A 47 3.06 -14.43 -6.34
C LYS A 47 2.85 -13.24 -7.26
N LYS A 48 1.58 -12.91 -7.50
CA LYS A 48 1.15 -11.71 -8.20
C LYS A 48 0.41 -10.82 -7.21
N ALA A 49 0.69 -9.53 -7.24
CA ALA A 49 0.00 -8.56 -6.40
C ALA A 49 -1.40 -8.29 -6.96
N ASP A 50 -2.38 -8.07 -6.08
CA ASP A 50 -3.73 -7.64 -6.48
C ASP A 50 -3.68 -6.21 -7.02
N ILE A 51 -2.88 -5.36 -6.36
CA ILE A 51 -2.66 -3.97 -6.76
C ILE A 51 -1.18 -3.65 -6.67
N SER A 52 -0.63 -2.92 -7.64
CA SER A 52 0.76 -2.47 -7.57
C SER A 52 1.02 -1.23 -8.39
N TRP A 53 1.99 -0.42 -7.96
CA TRP A 53 2.44 0.76 -8.67
C TRP A 53 3.96 0.83 -8.76
N ILE A 54 4.42 1.35 -9.89
CA ILE A 54 5.83 1.63 -10.15
C ILE A 54 5.96 3.11 -10.54
N PRO A 55 6.98 3.81 -10.04
CA PRO A 55 7.28 5.17 -10.49
C PRO A 55 7.50 5.22 -12.01
N THR A 56 6.92 6.21 -12.67
CA THR A 56 7.13 6.47 -14.10
C THR A 56 8.61 6.73 -14.36
N LYS A 57 9.21 7.58 -13.51
CA LYS A 57 10.65 7.82 -13.44
C LYS A 57 11.21 7.09 -12.24
N MET A 58 12.10 6.13 -12.49
CA MET A 58 12.75 5.39 -11.42
C MET A 58 13.84 6.24 -10.78
N PRO A 59 13.91 6.30 -9.43
CA PRO A 59 15.05 6.87 -8.74
C PRO A 59 16.35 6.16 -9.13
N ASN A 60 17.45 6.93 -9.19
CA ASN A 60 18.77 6.38 -9.51
C ASN A 60 19.13 5.25 -8.53
N GLY A 61 19.65 4.14 -9.07
CA GLY A 61 20.01 2.97 -8.28
C GLY A 61 18.84 2.05 -7.88
N ARG A 62 17.58 2.42 -8.14
CA ARG A 62 16.42 1.57 -7.84
C ARG A 62 16.07 0.65 -9.02
N SER A 63 15.98 -0.65 -8.75
CA SER A 63 15.54 -1.65 -9.72
C SER A 63 14.03 -1.58 -10.00
N ARG A 64 13.62 -1.83 -11.26
CA ARG A 64 12.20 -2.01 -11.64
C ARG A 64 11.63 -3.39 -11.27
N LYS A 65 12.46 -4.28 -10.70
CA LYS A 65 12.06 -5.65 -10.34
C LYS A 65 10.92 -5.69 -9.32
N TRP A 66 10.89 -4.72 -8.40
CA TRP A 66 9.92 -4.64 -7.32
C TRP A 66 9.05 -3.39 -7.47
N PRO A 67 7.73 -3.50 -7.23
CA PRO A 67 6.88 -2.32 -7.16
C PRO A 67 7.21 -1.46 -5.94
N THR A 68 6.90 -0.17 -6.00
CA THR A 68 7.08 0.73 -4.85
C THR A 68 5.91 0.62 -3.88
N LEU A 69 4.70 0.52 -4.41
CA LEU A 69 3.48 0.26 -3.65
C LEU A 69 2.95 -1.11 -4.06
N VAL A 70 2.60 -1.93 -3.08
CA VAL A 70 1.91 -3.20 -3.29
C VAL A 70 0.68 -3.26 -2.40
N GLY A 71 -0.44 -3.70 -2.96
CA GLY A 71 -1.71 -3.87 -2.27
C GLY A 71 -2.21 -5.30 -2.40
N GLU A 72 -2.64 -5.87 -1.29
CA GLU A 72 -3.35 -7.16 -1.24
C GLU A 72 -4.76 -6.93 -0.70
N VAL A 73 -5.74 -7.57 -1.33
CA VAL A 73 -7.16 -7.37 -1.01
C VAL A 73 -7.80 -8.70 -0.67
N THR A 74 -8.60 -8.73 0.39
CA THR A 74 -9.47 -9.86 0.67
C THR A 74 -10.89 -9.43 0.98
N CYS A 75 -11.85 -10.30 0.67
CA CYS A 75 -13.25 -10.14 1.03
C CYS A 75 -13.68 -11.32 1.91
N SER A 76 -14.14 -11.03 3.13
CA SER A 76 -14.66 -12.02 4.08
C SER A 76 -13.70 -13.16 4.49
N GLU A 77 -12.44 -13.16 4.05
CA GLU A 77 -11.42 -14.11 4.53
C GLU A 77 -10.72 -13.61 5.80
N ARG A 78 -9.94 -14.51 6.41
CA ARG A 78 -9.18 -14.20 7.63
C ARG A 78 -8.05 -13.23 7.33
N HIS A 79 -7.90 -12.24 8.22
CA HIS A 79 -6.79 -11.27 8.21
C HIS A 79 -5.40 -11.94 8.18
N THR A 80 -5.25 -13.14 8.75
CA THR A 80 -4.01 -13.92 8.73
C THR A 80 -3.50 -14.18 7.31
N LYS A 81 -4.39 -14.38 6.34
CA LYS A 81 -4.00 -14.59 4.94
C LYS A 81 -3.39 -13.31 4.35
N LEU A 82 -3.99 -12.14 4.59
CA LEU A 82 -3.42 -10.87 4.14
C LEU A 82 -2.06 -10.60 4.78
N LYS A 83 -1.90 -10.96 6.06
CA LYS A 83 -0.61 -10.85 6.74
C LYS A 83 0.46 -11.70 6.05
N GLU A 84 0.19 -12.96 5.77
CA GLU A 84 1.14 -13.84 5.07
C GLU A 84 1.51 -13.30 3.68
N GLU A 85 0.53 -12.76 2.94
CA GLU A 85 0.76 -12.21 1.61
C GLU A 85 1.60 -10.92 1.66
N ILE A 86 1.36 -10.03 2.62
CA ILE A 86 2.12 -8.78 2.74
C ILE A 86 3.53 -9.01 3.30
N GLU A 87 3.68 -9.96 4.24
CA GLU A 87 4.98 -10.39 4.74
C GLU A 87 5.86 -10.95 3.63
N PHE A 88 5.28 -11.68 2.67
CA PHE A 88 6.01 -12.14 1.50
C PHE A 88 6.64 -10.98 0.72
N TRP A 89 5.86 -9.94 0.43
CA TRP A 89 6.34 -8.79 -0.34
C TRP A 89 7.41 -8.01 0.39
N ILE A 90 7.23 -7.77 1.69
CA ILE A 90 8.19 -7.04 2.52
C ILE A 90 9.50 -7.82 2.62
N ASN A 91 9.42 -9.11 2.96
CA ASN A 91 10.61 -9.92 3.23
C ASN A 91 11.38 -10.33 1.96
N LYS A 92 10.70 -10.51 0.82
CA LYS A 92 11.37 -10.92 -0.43
C LYS A 92 11.93 -9.75 -1.23
N SER A 93 11.41 -8.55 -1.03
CA SER A 93 11.83 -7.37 -1.80
C SER A 93 13.09 -6.70 -1.28
N ASP A 94 13.62 -7.12 -0.13
CA ASP A 94 14.78 -6.50 0.50
C ASP A 94 14.58 -4.97 0.64
N SER A 95 13.46 -4.59 1.25
CA SER A 95 13.02 -3.20 1.42
C SER A 95 12.71 -2.42 0.13
N SER A 96 12.67 -3.08 -1.03
CA SER A 96 12.31 -2.44 -2.30
C SER A 96 10.80 -2.19 -2.47
N VAL A 97 9.96 -2.68 -1.55
CA VAL A 97 8.54 -2.29 -1.44
C VAL A 97 8.42 -1.27 -0.30
N ASN A 98 8.14 -0.01 -0.63
CA ASN A 98 8.15 1.09 0.33
C ASN A 98 6.77 1.33 0.97
N ALA A 99 5.71 1.03 0.23
CA ALA A 99 4.34 1.25 0.65
C ALA A 99 3.49 -0.03 0.52
N PRO A 100 3.71 -1.03 1.40
CA PRO A 100 2.87 -2.20 1.46
C PRO A 100 1.56 -1.89 2.18
N ILE A 101 0.43 -2.18 1.51
CA ILE A 101 -0.91 -1.99 2.06
C ILE A 101 -1.74 -3.28 2.00
N THR A 102 -2.66 -3.42 2.94
CA THR A 102 -3.67 -4.48 2.91
C THR A 102 -5.07 -3.87 3.01
N ILE A 103 -6.01 -4.39 2.21
CA ILE A 103 -7.42 -3.98 2.23
C ILE A 103 -8.27 -5.20 2.59
N SER A 104 -8.89 -5.17 3.76
CA SER A 104 -9.86 -6.18 4.18
C SER A 104 -11.27 -5.64 4.07
N VAL A 105 -12.06 -6.24 3.19
CA VAL A 105 -13.49 -5.96 3.04
C VAL A 105 -14.27 -6.95 3.88
N LEU A 106 -14.88 -6.44 4.95
CA LEU A 106 -15.72 -7.19 5.86
C LEU A 106 -17.17 -6.73 5.69
N ARG A 107 -18.10 -7.48 6.27
CA ARG A 107 -19.55 -7.23 6.11
C ARG A 107 -19.97 -5.80 6.49
N ASP A 108 -19.38 -5.24 7.53
CA ASP A 108 -19.77 -3.97 8.15
C ASP A 108 -18.72 -2.85 8.00
N LYS A 109 -17.52 -3.17 7.52
CA LYS A 109 -16.39 -2.26 7.47
C LYS A 109 -15.38 -2.63 6.40
N ILE A 110 -14.61 -1.64 5.96
CA ILE A 110 -13.37 -1.84 5.21
C ILE A 110 -12.22 -1.43 6.13
N MET A 111 -11.20 -2.28 6.23
CA MET A 111 -9.96 -1.96 6.92
C MET A 111 -8.85 -1.78 5.89
N VAL A 112 -8.18 -0.64 5.92
CA VAL A 112 -6.95 -0.39 5.15
C VAL A 112 -5.81 -0.26 6.15
N GLU A 113 -4.75 -1.02 5.97
CA GLU A 113 -3.56 -0.95 6.83
C GLU A 113 -2.34 -0.71 5.97
N SER A 114 -1.49 0.23 6.36
CA SER A 114 -0.12 0.29 5.87
C SER A 114 0.77 -0.56 6.78
N TRP A 115 1.80 -1.15 6.19
CA TRP A 115 2.73 -2.02 6.88
C TRP A 115 4.14 -1.47 6.79
N LYS A 116 4.96 -1.83 7.78
CA LYS A 116 6.41 -1.61 7.73
C LYS A 116 7.15 -2.89 8.08
N GLY A 117 8.24 -3.13 7.35
CA GLY A 117 9.29 -4.06 7.76
C GLY A 117 10.34 -3.29 8.54
N ASN A 118 10.85 -3.87 9.61
CA ASN A 118 12.02 -3.37 10.31
C ASN A 118 13.09 -4.46 10.29
N ASP A 119 14.36 -4.07 10.24
CA ASP A 119 15.46 -5.01 10.39
C ASP A 119 15.29 -5.78 11.72
N ASN A 120 15.22 -7.11 11.63
CA ASN A 120 15.08 -8.05 12.75
C ASN A 120 13.71 -8.17 13.43
N MET A 121 12.65 -7.50 12.95
CA MET A 121 11.29 -7.68 13.49
C MET A 121 10.30 -8.15 12.41
N PRO A 122 9.32 -8.99 12.77
CA PRO A 122 8.25 -9.35 11.85
C PRO A 122 7.52 -8.10 11.34
N PRO A 123 7.15 -8.05 10.05
CA PRO A 123 6.36 -6.96 9.52
C PRO A 123 5.08 -6.74 10.34
N SER A 124 4.75 -5.48 10.57
CA SER A 124 3.57 -5.10 11.35
C SER A 124 2.87 -3.87 10.77
N PRO A 125 1.55 -3.72 11.00
CA PRO A 125 0.85 -2.52 10.60
C PRO A 125 1.37 -1.30 11.35
N ASN A 126 1.67 -0.21 10.64
CA ASN A 126 2.04 1.08 11.24
C ASN A 126 0.92 2.13 11.20
N GLN A 127 -0.03 2.00 10.29
CA GLN A 127 -1.23 2.84 10.22
C GLN A 127 -2.46 2.00 9.88
N LYS A 128 -3.62 2.38 10.42
CA LYS A 128 -4.89 1.69 10.19
C LYS A 128 -5.99 2.70 9.93
N ILE A 129 -6.76 2.45 8.87
CA ILE A 129 -7.94 3.22 8.51
C ILE A 129 -9.13 2.27 8.50
N LYS A 130 -10.16 2.61 9.28
CA LYS A 130 -11.40 1.85 9.35
C LYS A 130 -12.52 2.67 8.71
N ILE A 131 -13.01 2.21 7.57
CA ILE A 131 -14.13 2.81 6.86
C ILE A 131 -15.40 2.06 7.28
N VAL A 132 -16.37 2.78 7.84
CA VAL A 132 -17.67 2.26 8.27
C VAL A 132 -18.79 3.18 7.80
N ARG A 133 -19.97 2.60 7.52
CA ARG A 133 -21.15 3.40 7.14
C ARG A 133 -21.65 4.27 8.29
N ASN A 134 -21.68 3.71 9.50
CA ASN A 134 -22.16 4.37 10.71
C ASN A 134 -21.01 4.48 11.72
N PRO A 135 -20.15 5.51 11.61
CA PRO A 135 -19.11 5.74 12.61
C PRO A 135 -19.73 6.08 13.96
N HIS A 136 -19.00 5.80 15.05
CA HIS A 136 -19.45 6.23 16.38
C HIS A 136 -19.61 7.75 16.41
N PRO A 137 -20.60 8.29 17.14
CA PRO A 137 -20.73 9.72 17.34
C PRO A 137 -19.41 10.31 17.85
N GLY A 138 -18.95 11.39 17.22
CA GLY A 138 -17.68 12.05 17.55
C GLY A 138 -16.43 11.50 16.86
N CYS A 139 -16.52 10.42 16.07
CA CYS A 139 -15.38 10.01 15.22
C CYS A 139 -15.13 11.06 14.12
N PRO A 140 -13.85 11.46 13.89
CA PRO A 140 -13.49 12.30 12.76
C PRO A 140 -13.99 11.70 11.45
N ARG A 141 -14.69 12.51 10.65
CA ARG A 141 -15.12 12.15 9.30
C ARG A 141 -14.22 12.88 8.31
N VAL A 142 -13.56 12.10 7.47
CA VAL A 142 -12.86 12.64 6.31
C VAL A 142 -13.82 12.56 5.13
N ASN A 143 -14.12 13.71 4.52
CA ASN A 143 -14.92 13.79 3.30
C ASN A 143 -13.96 14.01 2.12
N GLY A 144 -14.11 13.23 1.06
CA GLY A 144 -13.42 13.50 -0.20
C GLY A 144 -14.04 14.71 -0.92
N SER A 145 -13.23 15.42 -1.70
CA SER A 145 -13.65 16.47 -2.64
C SER A 145 -14.19 15.89 -3.94
#